data_AF-A0A7W8MU60-F1
#
_entry.id   AF-A0A7W8MU60-F1
#
_cell.length_a   1.000
_cell.length_b   1.000
_cell.length_c   1.000
_cell.angle_alpha   90.00
_cell.angle_beta   90.00
_cell.angle_gamma   90.00
#
_symmetry.space_group_name_H-M   'P 1'
#
loop_
_entity.id
_entity.type
_entity.pdbx_description
1 polymer ?
#
loop_
_entity_poly.entity_id
_entity_poly.type
_entity_poly.pdbx_seq_one_letter_code
_entity_poly.pdbx_strand_id
1 'polypeptide(L)'
;MSKKYKMGRARRIWVPHLFYHIVCRGNRRDSLFKEANDFCAFLHILEQLHEKIPFEIAAYCFMTNHFHLQLRSQQESISKVMALINKRYANYYNTRCGLTGHVFEKRYFSKIIDDDTGMLEVRRYFHLITFIYEHRRTPSLLFRNDC
;
A
#
# COMPACT_ATOMS: atom_id res chain seq x y z
N MET A 1 -35.41 -15.64 15.03
CA MET A 1 -34.05 -16.12 14.67
C MET A 1 -33.05 -14.99 14.87
N SER A 2 -32.16 -15.10 15.86
CA SER A 2 -31.19 -14.05 16.19
C SER A 2 -30.01 -14.08 15.20
N LYS A 3 -29.74 -12.96 14.50
CA LYS A 3 -28.51 -12.78 13.71
C LYS A 3 -27.33 -12.79 14.69
N LYS A 4 -26.58 -13.89 14.74
CA LYS A 4 -25.27 -13.95 15.43
C LYS A 4 -24.33 -12.95 14.75
N TYR A 5 -24.14 -11.78 15.35
CA TYR A 5 -23.08 -10.86 14.96
C TYR A 5 -21.73 -11.50 15.31
N LYS A 6 -21.01 -11.96 14.29
CA LYS A 6 -19.65 -12.49 14.45
C LYS A 6 -18.74 -11.31 14.82
N MET A 7 -18.49 -11.15 16.11
CA MET A 7 -17.60 -10.13 16.66
C MET A 7 -16.15 -10.47 16.28
N GLY A 8 -15.63 -9.78 15.27
CA GLY A 8 -14.27 -9.95 14.77
C GLY A 8 -14.23 -10.05 13.25
N ARG A 9 -13.40 -9.23 12.60
CA ARG A 9 -13.14 -9.39 11.15
C ARG A 9 -12.51 -10.76 10.90
N ALA A 10 -12.92 -11.41 9.82
CA ALA A 10 -12.32 -12.65 9.37
C ALA A 10 -10.79 -12.52 9.25
N ARG A 11 -10.08 -13.60 9.58
CA ARG A 11 -8.62 -13.67 9.44
C ARG A 11 -8.27 -13.47 7.97
N ARG A 12 -7.33 -12.57 7.68
CA ARG A 12 -6.79 -12.43 6.31
C ARG A 12 -5.99 -13.68 5.97
N ILE A 13 -6.33 -14.29 4.84
CA ILE A 13 -5.58 -15.42 4.28
C ILE A 13 -4.42 -14.83 3.48
N TRP A 14 -3.22 -15.36 3.71
CA TRP A 14 -2.01 -15.02 2.96
C TRP A 14 -1.67 -16.13 1.98
N VAL A 15 -1.56 -15.78 0.70
CA VAL A 15 -1.16 -16.64 -0.40
C VAL A 15 0.08 -15.99 -1.01
N PRO A 16 1.29 -16.56 -0.82
CA PRO A 16 2.57 -15.94 -1.19
C PRO A 16 2.68 -15.45 -2.63
N HIS A 17 2.11 -16.19 -3.58
CA HIS A 17 2.31 -15.96 -5.01
C HIS A 17 1.26 -15.03 -5.65
N LEU A 18 0.20 -14.68 -4.93
CA LEU A 18 -0.89 -13.85 -5.45
C LEU A 18 -0.71 -12.38 -5.06
N PHE A 19 -1.12 -11.51 -5.97
CA PHE A 19 -1.22 -10.08 -5.70
C PHE A 19 -2.45 -9.76 -4.89
N TYR A 20 -2.34 -8.71 -4.10
CA TYR A 20 -3.41 -8.15 -3.31
C TYR A 20 -3.67 -6.73 -3.76
N HIS A 21 -4.94 -6.41 -4.01
CA HIS A 21 -5.39 -5.03 -4.07
C HIS A 21 -5.54 -4.50 -2.66
N ILE A 22 -4.68 -3.56 -2.30
CA ILE A 22 -4.61 -2.94 -0.99
C ILE A 22 -5.09 -1.51 -1.11
N VAL A 23 -5.96 -1.08 -0.20
CA VAL A 23 -6.39 0.32 -0.09
C VAL A 23 -6.19 0.81 1.34
N CYS A 24 -5.54 1.96 1.50
CA CYS A 24 -5.37 2.60 2.79
C CYS A 24 -5.76 4.07 2.72
N ARG A 25 -6.50 4.55 3.73
CA ARG A 25 -7.06 5.91 3.76
C ARG A 25 -6.65 6.64 5.03
N GLY A 26 -6.41 7.93 4.87
CA GLY A 26 -6.12 8.87 5.95
C GLY A 26 -7.27 8.94 6.96
N ASN A 27 -6.92 9.10 8.23
CA ASN A 27 -7.87 9.28 9.30
C ASN A 27 -8.76 10.50 9.02
N ARG A 28 -10.06 10.40 9.32
CA ARG A 28 -11.06 11.44 9.00
C ARG A 28 -11.14 11.85 7.52
N ARG A 29 -10.58 11.03 6.61
CA ARG A 29 -10.40 11.36 5.18
C ARG A 29 -9.47 12.56 4.94
N ASP A 30 -8.62 12.89 5.90
CA ASP A 30 -7.59 13.92 5.78
C ASP A 30 -6.54 13.53 4.74
N SER A 31 -5.86 14.54 4.20
CA SER A 31 -4.78 14.37 3.25
C SER A 31 -3.62 13.57 3.85
N LEU A 32 -3.33 12.41 3.26
CA LEU A 32 -2.12 11.65 3.51
C LEU A 32 -0.92 12.28 2.83
N PHE A 33 -1.11 12.81 1.61
CA PHE A 33 -0.07 13.46 0.82
C PHE A 33 -0.50 14.91 0.60
N LYS A 34 0.18 15.84 1.29
CA LYS A 34 -0.11 17.27 1.23
C LYS A 34 0.72 17.97 0.16
N GLU A 35 1.95 17.49 -0.04
CA GLU A 35 2.92 18.04 -0.98
C GLU A 35 3.56 16.94 -1.83
N ALA A 36 4.20 17.31 -2.95
CA ALA A 36 4.92 16.37 -3.82
C ALA A 36 5.93 15.50 -3.03
N ASN A 37 6.63 16.11 -2.08
CA ASN A 37 7.62 15.44 -1.23
C ASN A 37 7.04 14.30 -0.38
N ASP A 38 5.75 14.34 -0.04
CA ASP A 38 5.12 13.25 0.71
C ASP A 38 5.01 11.98 -0.12
N PHE A 39 4.78 12.12 -1.43
CA PHE A 39 4.78 10.99 -2.36
C PHE A 39 6.19 10.41 -2.49
N CYS A 40 7.21 11.27 -2.65
CA CYS A 40 8.61 10.85 -2.72
C CYS A 40 9.04 10.14 -1.43
N ALA A 41 8.68 10.67 -0.26
CA ALA A 41 8.95 10.04 1.03
C ALA A 41 8.27 8.67 1.16
N PHE A 42 7.02 8.53 0.69
CA PHE A 42 6.32 7.25 0.69
C PHE A 42 7.01 6.22 -0.21
N LEU A 43 7.41 6.62 -1.43
CA LEU A 43 8.16 5.75 -2.35
C LEU A 43 9.51 5.32 -1.74
N HIS A 44 10.25 6.25 -1.15
CA HIS A 44 11.50 5.94 -0.47
C HIS A 44 11.29 4.98 0.72
N ILE A 45 10.20 5.13 1.47
CA ILE A 45 9.84 4.15 2.52
C ILE A 45 9.59 2.77 1.93
N LEU A 46 8.92 2.66 0.79
CA LEU A 46 8.69 1.37 0.12
C LEU A 46 10.02 0.74 -0.32
N GLU A 47 10.94 1.52 -0.90
CA GLU A 47 12.28 1.09 -1.28
C GLU A 47 13.07 0.54 -0.08
N GLN A 48 13.17 1.34 0.99
CA GLN A 48 13.91 0.98 2.20
C GLN A 48 13.31 -0.23 2.93
N LEU A 49 12.00 -0.45 2.81
CA LEU A 49 11.36 -1.65 3.34
C LEU A 49 11.61 -2.85 2.43
N HIS A 50 11.55 -2.68 1.11
CA HIS A 50 11.83 -3.75 0.15
C HIS A 50 13.22 -4.36 0.37
N GLU A 51 14.24 -3.53 0.63
CA GLU A 51 15.61 -3.99 0.93
C GLU A 51 15.69 -4.91 2.17
N LYS A 52 14.78 -4.73 3.14
CA LYS A 52 14.79 -5.46 4.42
C LYS A 52 13.86 -6.66 4.42
N ILE A 53 12.71 -6.52 3.75
CA ILE A 53 11.68 -7.54 3.62
C ILE A 53 11.17 -7.52 2.18
N PRO A 54 11.72 -8.34 1.28
CA PRO A 54 11.35 -8.33 -0.13
C PRO A 54 9.84 -8.55 -0.35
N PHE A 55 9.24 -7.63 -1.11
CA PHE A 55 7.88 -7.70 -1.61
C PHE A 55 7.81 -7.08 -3.01
N GLU A 56 6.79 -7.40 -3.79
CA GLU A 56 6.68 -6.93 -5.16
C GLU A 56 5.45 -6.03 -5.29
N ILE A 57 5.62 -4.89 -5.94
CA ILE A 57 4.53 -3.97 -6.29
C ILE A 57 4.39 -3.97 -7.80
N ALA A 58 3.26 -4.47 -8.30
CA ALA A 58 2.94 -4.42 -9.73
C ALA A 58 2.41 -3.05 -10.15
N ALA A 59 1.71 -2.36 -9.23
CA ALA A 59 1.03 -1.11 -9.52
C ALA A 59 0.74 -0.35 -8.21
N TYR A 60 0.72 0.99 -8.23
CA TYR A 60 0.26 1.85 -7.16
C TYR A 60 -0.46 3.09 -7.69
N CYS A 61 -1.42 3.61 -6.93
CA CYS A 61 -2.07 4.89 -7.21
C CYS A 61 -2.13 5.68 -5.91
N PHE A 62 -1.63 6.91 -5.93
CA PHE A 62 -1.68 7.81 -4.79
C PHE A 62 -2.68 8.93 -5.05
N MET A 63 -3.63 9.07 -4.14
CA MET A 63 -4.59 10.17 -4.09
C MET A 63 -4.36 10.95 -2.82
N THR A 64 -4.79 12.22 -2.77
CA THR A 64 -4.53 13.13 -1.65
C THR A 64 -4.79 12.49 -0.28
N ASN A 65 -5.89 11.75 -0.10
CA ASN A 65 -6.28 11.16 1.19
C ASN A 65 -6.25 9.62 1.26
N HIS A 66 -5.84 8.92 0.20
CA HIS A 66 -5.73 7.47 0.22
C HIS A 66 -4.78 6.96 -0.86
N PHE A 67 -4.35 5.71 -0.72
CA PHE A 67 -3.55 5.04 -1.73
C PHE A 67 -4.05 3.63 -2.03
N HIS A 68 -3.74 3.18 -3.25
CA HIS A 68 -3.93 1.82 -3.73
C HIS A 68 -2.57 1.19 -4.03
N LEU A 69 -2.37 -0.07 -3.64
CA LEU A 69 -1.21 -0.88 -4.03
C LEU A 69 -1.70 -2.22 -4.60
N GLN A 70 -1.07 -2.69 -5.67
CA GLN A 70 -1.06 -4.10 -6.07
C GLN A 70 0.22 -4.72 -5.56
N LEU A 71 0.15 -5.38 -4.41
CA LEU A 71 1.32 -5.88 -3.70
C LEU A 71 1.23 -7.39 -3.51
N ARG A 72 2.33 -8.11 -3.74
CA ARG A 72 2.51 -9.49 -3.28
C ARG A 72 3.77 -9.59 -2.44
N SER A 73 3.84 -10.61 -1.60
CA SER A 73 5.03 -10.91 -0.81
C SER A 73 5.13 -12.40 -0.62
N GLN A 74 6.27 -12.95 -1.04
CA GLN A 74 6.51 -14.39 -1.04
C GLN A 74 7.05 -14.89 0.30
N GLN A 75 7.82 -14.05 1.00
CA GLN A 75 8.51 -14.43 2.24
C GLN A 75 7.71 -14.06 3.49
N GLU A 76 6.96 -12.96 3.43
CA GLU A 76 6.27 -12.40 4.58
C GLU A 76 4.79 -12.16 4.31
N SER A 77 3.95 -12.30 5.34
CA SER A 77 2.52 -12.02 5.19
C SER A 77 2.27 -10.56 4.80
N ILE A 78 1.26 -10.32 3.95
CA ILE A 78 0.79 -8.96 3.59
C ILE A 78 0.48 -8.12 4.84
N SER A 79 0.00 -8.76 5.92
CA SER A 79 -0.24 -8.08 7.19
C SER A 79 1.02 -7.54 7.84
N LYS A 80 2.14 -8.26 7.78
CA LYS A 80 3.43 -7.79 8.30
C LYS A 80 3.98 -6.66 7.43
N VAL A 81 3.98 -6.84 6.11
CA VAL A 81 4.46 -5.83 5.15
C VAL A 81 3.69 -4.52 5.33
N MET A 82 2.36 -4.56 5.30
CA MET A 82 1.53 -3.36 5.46
C MET A 82 1.61 -2.74 6.86
N ALA A 83 1.84 -3.53 7.92
CA ALA A 83 2.06 -2.96 9.24
C ALA A 83 3.34 -2.11 9.28
N LEU A 84 4.40 -2.56 8.60
CA LEU A 84 5.66 -1.82 8.51
C LEU A 84 5.54 -0.57 7.64
N ILE A 85 4.91 -0.68 6.46
CA ILE A 85 4.64 0.46 5.57
C ILE A 85 3.85 1.53 6.32
N ASN A 86 2.70 1.16 6.89
CA ASN A 86 1.84 2.10 7.60
C ASN A 86 2.55 2.71 8.82
N LYS A 87 3.32 1.92 9.58
CA LYS A 87 4.08 2.44 10.72
C LYS A 87 5.11 3.47 10.30
N ARG A 88 5.93 3.16 9.28
CA ARG A 88 6.98 4.06 8.78
C ARG A 88 6.40 5.35 8.26
N TYR A 89 5.33 5.27 7.47
CA TYR A 89 4.68 6.47 6.94
C TYR A 89 3.98 7.29 8.01
N ALA A 90 3.29 6.64 8.96
CA ALA A 90 2.65 7.36 10.06
C ALA A 90 3.66 8.13 10.90
N ASN A 91 4.85 7.55 11.14
CA ASN A 91 5.93 8.25 11.83
C ASN A 91 6.42 9.46 11.03
N TYR A 92 6.73 9.28 9.74
CA TYR A 92 7.12 10.38 8.85
C TYR A 92 6.09 11.51 8.86
N TYR A 93 4.81 11.18 8.61
CA TYR A 93 3.72 12.14 8.52
C TYR A 93 3.53 12.92 9.83
N ASN A 94 3.52 12.22 10.96
CA ASN A 94 3.37 12.85 12.28
C ASN A 94 4.54 13.77 12.61
N THR A 95 5.78 13.34 12.35
CA THR A 95 6.97 14.19 12.55
C THR A 95 6.93 15.42 11.65
N ARG A 96 6.63 15.24 10.35
CA ARG A 96 6.57 16.33 9.38
C ARG A 96 5.48 17.35 9.71
N CYS A 97 4.32 16.89 10.17
CA CYS A 97 3.16 17.74 10.48
C CYS A 97 3.13 18.25 11.93
N GLY A 98 4.05 17.82 12.81
CA GLY A 98 3.99 18.13 14.24
C GLY A 98 2.76 17.54 14.95
N LEU A 99 2.26 16.39 14.47
CA LEU A 99 1.04 15.74 14.96
C LEU A 99 1.35 14.50 15.79
N THR A 100 0.36 14.04 16.55
CA THR A 100 0.39 12.75 17.25
C THR A 100 -0.90 11.97 16.98
N GLY A 101 -0.84 10.65 17.17
CA GLY A 101 -2.00 9.76 17.02
C GLY A 101 -2.12 9.06 15.67
N HIS A 102 -3.35 8.64 15.34
CA HIS A 102 -3.61 7.79 14.19
C HIS A 102 -3.64 8.57 12.86
N VAL A 103 -2.73 8.19 11.96
CA VAL A 103 -2.67 8.73 10.58
C VAL A 103 -3.66 8.02 9.66
N PHE A 104 -3.90 6.72 9.86
CA PHE A 104 -4.82 5.94 9.04
C PHE A 104 -6.15 5.72 9.75
N GLU A 105 -7.25 5.79 9.01
CA GLU A 105 -8.61 5.69 9.58
C GLU A 105 -8.88 4.31 10.17
N LYS A 106 -8.47 3.27 9.43
CA LYS A 106 -8.77 1.87 9.72
C LYS A 106 -7.59 1.02 9.26
N ARG A 107 -7.63 -0.26 9.62
CA ARG A 107 -6.80 -1.27 8.94
C ARG A 107 -7.08 -1.21 7.43
N TYR A 108 -6.03 -1.37 6.64
CA TYR A 108 -6.12 -1.39 5.18
C TYR A 108 -7.18 -2.39 4.67
N PHE A 109 -7.86 -2.06 3.58
CA PHE A 109 -8.63 -3.03 2.82
C PHE A 109 -7.69 -3.91 2.00
N SER A 110 -8.03 -5.19 1.84
CA SER A 110 -7.26 -6.12 1.02
C SER A 110 -8.17 -7.13 0.33
N LYS A 111 -8.00 -7.32 -0.97
CA LYS A 111 -8.65 -8.35 -1.78
C LYS A 111 -7.56 -9.08 -2.58
N ILE A 112 -7.61 -10.42 -2.63
CA ILE A 112 -6.75 -11.20 -3.53
C ILE A 112 -7.16 -10.87 -4.97
N ILE A 113 -6.18 -10.71 -5.84
CA ILE A 113 -6.39 -10.56 -7.28
C ILE A 113 -6.07 -11.92 -7.91
N ASP A 114 -7.13 -12.63 -8.30
CA ASP A 114 -7.09 -13.94 -8.96
C ASP A 114 -7.59 -13.89 -10.42
N ASP A 115 -7.93 -12.70 -10.91
CA ASP A 115 -8.41 -12.47 -12.27
C ASP A 115 -7.79 -11.20 -12.90
N ASP A 116 -7.77 -11.16 -14.24
CA ASP A 116 -7.21 -10.04 -15.03
C ASP A 116 -7.98 -8.72 -14.82
N THR A 117 -9.25 -8.78 -14.42
CA THR A 117 -10.10 -7.60 -14.19
C THR A 117 -9.66 -6.87 -12.92
N GLY A 118 -9.33 -7.58 -11.85
CA GLY A 118 -8.76 -7.02 -10.63
C GLY A 118 -7.37 -6.38 -10.85
N MET A 119 -6.61 -6.90 -11.82
CA MET A 119 -5.36 -6.26 -12.27
C MET A 119 -5.63 -4.92 -13.00
N LEU A 120 -6.74 -4.82 -13.73
CA LEU A 120 -7.14 -3.62 -14.47
C LEU A 120 -7.80 -2.55 -13.57
N GLU A 121 -8.45 -2.91 -12.47
CA GLU A 121 -9.14 -1.94 -11.60
C GLU A 121 -8.22 -0.86 -11.03
N VAL A 122 -6.99 -1.20 -10.62
CA VAL A 122 -6.01 -0.19 -10.19
C VAL A 122 -5.47 0.58 -11.39
N ARG A 123 -5.25 -0.11 -12.52
CA ARG A 123 -4.78 0.51 -13.77
C ARG A 123 -5.76 1.54 -14.36
N ARG A 124 -7.07 1.46 -14.06
CA ARG A 124 -8.03 2.50 -14.47
C ARG A 124 -7.81 3.83 -13.76
N TYR A 125 -7.28 3.82 -12.53
CA TYR A 125 -6.89 5.03 -11.81
C TYR A 125 -5.48 5.52 -12.19
N PHE A 126 -4.66 4.68 -12.84
CA PHE A 126 -3.31 5.00 -13.33
C PHE A 126 -3.25 5.98 -14.49
N HIS A 127 -4.36 6.21 -15.22
CA HIS A 127 -4.36 7.13 -16.36
C HIS A 127 -3.98 8.56 -15.98
N LEU A 128 -3.99 8.90 -14.69
CA LEU A 128 -3.58 10.22 -14.19
C LEU A 128 -2.15 10.29 -13.63
N ILE A 129 -1.50 9.17 -13.27
CA ILE A 129 -0.14 9.15 -12.70
C ILE A 129 0.50 7.81 -13.04
N THR A 130 1.35 7.74 -14.06
CA THR A 130 1.99 6.49 -14.49
C THR A 130 3.43 6.38 -13.99
N PHE A 131 3.68 5.39 -13.13
CA PHE A 131 4.96 4.68 -13.02
C PHE A 131 4.65 3.18 -12.93
N ILE A 132 4.84 2.46 -14.03
CA ILE A 132 4.69 1.00 -14.10
C ILE A 132 6.02 0.38 -13.71
N TYR A 133 6.02 -0.43 -12.65
CA TYR A 133 7.17 -1.29 -12.34
C TYR A 133 7.15 -2.48 -13.29
N GLU A 134 7.89 -2.38 -14.39
CA GLU A 134 7.98 -3.46 -15.37
C GLU A 134 9.05 -4.46 -14.91
N HIS A 135 8.61 -5.69 -14.61
CA HIS A 135 9.45 -6.79 -14.16
C HIS A 135 10.34 -7.28 -15.32
N ARG A 136 11.40 -6.54 -15.66
CA ARG A 136 12.53 -7.10 -16.42
C ARG A 136 13.39 -7.91 -15.45
N ARG A 137 13.87 -9.07 -15.93
CA ARG A 137 14.61 -10.12 -15.21
C ARG A 137 15.94 -9.64 -14.58
N THR A 138 15.88 -8.72 -13.63
CA THR A 138 17.00 -8.23 -12.82
C THR A 138 16.50 -7.99 -11.40
N PRO A 139 17.16 -8.50 -10.35
CA PRO A 139 16.71 -8.37 -8.96
C PRO A 139 16.98 -6.99 -8.34
N SER A 140 17.08 -5.94 -9.15
CA SER A 140 17.33 -4.58 -8.69
C SER A 140 16.13 -3.69 -9.02
N LEU A 141 15.40 -3.28 -7.98
CA LEU A 141 14.43 -2.19 -8.05
C LEU A 141 15.13 -0.94 -8.57
N LEU A 142 14.81 -0.51 -9.79
CA LEU A 142 15.11 0.84 -10.24
C LEU A 142 13.84 1.66 -10.06
N PHE A 143 13.67 2.22 -8.86
CA PHE A 143 12.84 3.41 -8.72
C PHE A 143 13.53 4.50 -9.55
N ARG A 144 12.95 4.87 -10.70
CA ARG A 144 13.39 6.08 -11.38
C ARG A 144 13.00 7.25 -10.48
N ASN A 145 13.96 7.72 -9.71
CA ASN A 145 13.88 8.93 -8.92
C ASN A 145 13.82 10.13 -9.86
N ASP A 146 12.64 10.39 -10.40
CA ASP A 146 12.29 11.72 -10.91
C ASP A 146 11.29 12.35 -9.93
N CYS A 147 11.75 12.46 -8.67
CA CYS A 147 11.49 13.61 -7.81
C CYS A 147 12.80 14.41 -7.80
#